data_AF-A0A3N5Z7L7-F1
#
_entry.id   AF-A0A3N5Z7L7-F1
#
_cell.length_a   1.000
_cell.length_b   1.000
_cell.length_c   1.000
_cell.angle_alpha   90.00
_cell.angle_beta   90.00
_cell.angle_gamma   90.00
#
_symmetry.space_group_name_H-M   'P 1'
#
loop_
_entity.id
_entity.type
_entity.pdbx_description
1 polymer ?
#
loop_
_entity_poly.entity_id
_entity_poly.type
_entity_poly.pdbx_seq_one_letter_code
_entity_poly.pdbx_strand_id
1 'polypeptide(L)'
;MRHPRLLVFLLTLAVMTPGSKLTDLLIAQNPPVCDIRLPNKEQATRFAVAGDAGTGGKQQLEVAERMAACHSVFPFDFVLMPGDNLYGSEGPKDYRRKFEEPFAPLLQAGVKFYAALGNHDNPDQRFYKGFNMGGERYYAFDKGPIQFIALDSTYMSPEQLEWVEEELKGSTKLWKIVFFHHPLYSSGGRH
;
A
#
# COMPACT_ATOMS: atom_id res chain seq x y z
N MET A 1 36.72 -8.71 -23.87
CA MET A 1 35.67 -7.75 -24.28
C MET A 1 34.90 -7.33 -23.04
N ARG A 2 35.08 -6.08 -22.57
CA ARG A 2 34.45 -5.53 -21.37
C ARG A 2 33.59 -4.34 -21.81
N HIS A 3 32.29 -4.35 -21.48
CA HIS A 3 31.40 -3.22 -21.73
C HIS A 3 31.70 -2.07 -20.76
N PRO A 4 31.74 -0.81 -21.20
CA PRO A 4 31.96 0.33 -20.32
C PRO A 4 30.63 0.74 -19.64
N ARG A 5 30.72 1.11 -18.36
CA ARG A 5 29.63 1.75 -17.62
C ARG A 5 29.54 3.21 -18.04
N LEU A 6 28.37 3.64 -18.50
CA LEU A 6 28.07 5.03 -18.82
C LEU A 6 27.92 5.82 -17.51
N LEU A 7 28.77 6.83 -17.34
CA LEU A 7 28.70 7.81 -16.26
C LEU A 7 28.07 9.08 -16.85
N VAL A 8 26.87 9.43 -16.40
CA VAL A 8 26.18 10.67 -16.80
C VAL A 8 26.58 11.77 -15.82
N PHE A 9 27.31 12.78 -16.28
CA PHE A 9 27.50 14.04 -15.57
C PHE A 9 26.42 15.03 -16.00
N LEU A 10 25.59 15.46 -15.06
CA LEU A 10 24.68 16.59 -15.25
C LEU A 10 25.43 17.87 -14.81
N LEU A 11 25.74 18.75 -15.76
CA LEU A 11 26.38 20.05 -15.47
C LEU A 11 25.28 21.13 -15.38
N THR A 12 25.01 21.63 -14.18
CA THR A 12 24.18 22.81 -13.95
C THR A 12 25.07 24.03 -13.78
N LEU A 13 24.96 25.00 -14.68
CA LEU A 13 25.62 26.30 -14.59
C LEU A 13 24.80 27.20 -13.65
N ALA A 14 25.35 27.55 -12.48
CA ALA A 14 24.75 28.52 -11.56
C ALA A 14 25.50 29.85 -11.64
N VAL A 15 24.78 30.94 -11.94
CA VAL A 15 25.31 32.31 -11.81
C VAL A 15 25.34 32.65 -10.32
N MET A 16 26.53 32.84 -9.77
CA MET A 16 26.72 33.19 -8.36
C MET A 16 26.58 34.70 -8.16
N THR A 17 25.69 35.11 -7.24
CA THR A 17 25.81 36.41 -6.56
C THR A 17 26.70 36.25 -5.32
N PRO A 18 27.49 37.27 -4.93
CA PRO A 18 28.42 37.14 -3.82
C PRO A 18 27.67 37.10 -2.50
N GLY A 19 27.72 35.97 -1.78
CA GLY A 19 27.22 35.86 -0.40
C GLY A 19 26.49 34.57 -0.03
N SER A 20 26.13 33.70 -0.99
CA SER A 20 25.50 32.42 -0.67
C SER A 20 26.54 31.35 -0.31
N LYS A 21 26.32 30.65 0.80
CA LYS A 21 27.09 29.47 1.17
C LYS A 21 26.70 28.32 0.24
N LEU A 22 27.68 27.49 -0.15
CA LEU A 22 27.52 26.31 -1.01
C LEU A 22 26.48 25.26 -0.53
N THR A 23 25.92 25.42 0.68
CA THR A 23 24.88 24.56 1.25
C THR A 23 23.50 24.75 0.65
N ASP A 24 23.25 25.86 -0.05
CA ASP A 24 21.91 26.16 -0.61
C ASP A 24 21.70 25.61 -2.04
N LEU A 25 22.69 24.88 -2.58
CA LEU A 25 22.68 24.37 -3.96
C LEU A 25 22.37 22.87 -4.08
N LEU A 26 21.56 22.34 -3.17
CA LEU A 26 20.78 21.13 -3.40
C LEU A 26 19.34 21.59 -3.57
N ILE A 27 18.90 21.71 -4.82
CA ILE A 27 17.50 21.98 -5.17
C ILE A 27 16.64 20.98 -4.40
N ALA A 28 15.95 21.52 -3.40
CA ALA A 28 14.80 20.90 -2.78
C ALA A 28 13.78 20.62 -3.89
N GLN A 29 13.74 19.39 -4.38
CA GLN A 29 12.42 18.79 -4.54
C GLN A 29 11.89 18.74 -3.12
N ASN A 30 10.95 19.64 -2.78
CA ASN A 30 10.30 19.58 -1.48
C ASN A 30 9.88 18.12 -1.29
N PRO A 31 10.39 17.41 -0.26
CA PRO A 31 9.96 16.05 -0.02
C PRO A 31 8.43 16.05 0.08
N PRO A 32 7.74 14.99 -0.38
CA PRO A 32 6.29 14.95 -0.30
C PRO A 32 5.86 15.32 1.12
N VAL A 33 5.15 16.44 1.26
CA VAL A 33 4.78 16.95 2.59
C VAL A 33 3.52 16.22 3.01
N CYS A 34 3.61 15.46 4.08
CA CYS A 34 2.45 14.89 4.71
C CYS A 34 1.96 15.80 5.84
N ASP A 35 0.89 16.57 5.59
CA ASP A 35 0.20 17.38 6.61
C ASP A 35 -0.94 16.57 7.24
N ILE A 36 -0.60 15.46 7.90
CA ILE A 36 -1.55 14.68 8.68
C ILE A 36 -1.56 15.21 10.12
N ARG A 37 -2.72 15.71 10.55
CA ARG A 37 -2.99 16.14 11.94
C ARG A 37 -3.94 15.17 12.61
N LEU A 38 -3.48 13.94 12.81
CA LEU A 38 -4.22 12.93 13.55
C LEU A 38 -3.64 12.78 14.96
N PRO A 39 -4.46 12.43 15.97
CA PRO A 39 -3.96 12.13 17.30
C PRO A 39 -2.94 10.99 17.24
N ASN A 40 -1.67 11.30 17.43
CA ASN A 40 -0.60 10.32 17.46
C ASN A 40 -0.38 9.80 18.90
N LYS A 41 -1.38 9.09 19.44
CA LYS A 41 -1.30 8.48 20.77
C LYS A 41 -0.49 7.18 20.70
N GLU A 42 0.31 6.89 21.71
CA GLU A 42 1.19 5.71 21.74
C GLU A 42 0.45 4.38 21.58
N GLN A 43 -0.81 4.29 22.03
CA GLN A 43 -1.63 3.08 21.97
C GLN A 43 -2.59 3.05 20.76
N ALA A 44 -2.46 3.97 19.81
CA ALA A 44 -3.31 3.98 18.63
C ALA A 44 -2.89 2.90 17.63
N THR A 45 -3.83 2.10 17.15
CA THR A 45 -3.63 1.28 15.94
C THR A 45 -3.61 2.22 14.73
N ARG A 46 -2.48 2.25 14.01
CA ARG A 46 -2.27 3.12 12.84
C ARG A 46 -2.03 2.26 11.61
N PHE A 47 -2.81 2.50 10.57
CA PHE A 47 -2.71 1.81 9.29
C PHE A 47 -3.01 2.76 8.14
N ALA A 48 -2.53 2.42 6.95
CA ALA A 48 -2.92 3.08 5.72
C ALA A 48 -3.75 2.15 4.84
N VAL A 49 -4.33 2.68 3.76
CA VAL A 49 -5.10 1.91 2.78
C VAL A 49 -4.61 2.27 1.39
N ALA A 50 -4.41 1.25 0.54
CA ALA A 50 -4.00 1.42 -0.85
C ALA A 50 -4.74 0.39 -1.72
N GLY A 51 -5.85 0.81 -2.35
CA GLY A 51 -6.57 0.03 -3.35
C GLY A 51 -6.11 0.34 -4.76
N ASP A 52 -6.41 -0.55 -5.70
CA ASP A 52 -6.16 -0.33 -7.13
C ASP A 52 -4.67 -0.02 -7.40
N ALA A 53 -3.82 -0.68 -6.60
CA ALA A 53 -2.42 -0.35 -6.41
C ALA A 53 -1.55 -1.42 -7.06
N GLY A 54 -1.54 -1.47 -8.39
CA GLY A 54 -0.90 -2.58 -9.09
C GLY A 54 -0.41 -2.33 -10.50
N THR A 55 -0.29 -1.08 -10.94
CA THR A 55 0.05 -0.76 -12.34
C THR A 55 1.56 -0.71 -12.62
N GLY A 56 2.37 -0.46 -11.60
CA GLY A 56 3.78 -0.06 -11.72
C GLY A 56 3.98 1.30 -12.40
N GLY A 57 2.90 2.08 -12.56
CA GLY A 57 2.88 3.35 -13.27
C GLY A 57 3.29 4.54 -12.41
N LYS A 58 3.46 5.68 -13.07
CA LYS A 58 3.86 6.95 -12.43
C LYS A 58 2.93 7.34 -11.28
N GLN A 59 1.61 7.21 -11.46
CA GLN A 59 0.63 7.57 -10.43
C GLN A 59 0.78 6.71 -9.18
N GLN A 60 1.03 5.40 -9.34
CA GLN A 60 1.26 4.51 -8.21
C GLN A 60 2.54 4.89 -7.46
N LEU A 61 3.62 5.20 -8.19
CA LEU A 61 4.89 5.64 -7.58
C LEU A 61 4.70 6.93 -6.76
N GLU A 62 3.99 7.92 -7.31
CA GLU A 62 3.70 9.18 -6.62
C GLU A 62 2.87 8.96 -5.33
N VAL A 63 1.90 8.04 -5.36
CA VAL A 63 1.13 7.66 -4.17
C VAL A 63 2.02 6.95 -3.14
N ALA A 64 2.85 5.99 -3.57
CA ALA A 64 3.74 5.26 -2.68
C ALA A 64 4.79 6.17 -2.02
N GLU A 65 5.35 7.13 -2.76
CA GLU A 65 6.25 8.17 -2.23
C GLU A 65 5.57 9.02 -1.16
N ARG A 66 4.32 9.44 -1.39
CA ARG A 66 3.52 10.18 -0.40
C ARG A 66 3.22 9.34 0.83
N MET A 67 2.90 8.06 0.67
CA MET A 67 2.69 7.15 1.80
C MET A 67 3.96 7.00 2.63
N ALA A 68 5.14 6.89 2.00
CA ALA A 68 6.43 6.82 2.69
C ALA A 68 6.76 8.11 3.46
N ALA A 69 6.50 9.27 2.86
CA ALA A 69 6.60 10.55 3.56
C ALA A 69 5.64 10.62 4.76
N CYS A 70 4.39 10.19 4.58
CA CYS A 70 3.42 10.14 5.65
C CYS A 70 3.82 9.20 6.78
N HIS A 71 4.38 8.04 6.47
CA HIS A 71 4.90 7.11 7.46
C HIS A 71 6.00 7.75 8.34
N SER A 72 6.77 8.69 7.80
CA SER A 72 7.87 9.35 8.54
C SER A 72 7.37 10.34 9.60
N VAL A 73 6.15 10.87 9.46
CA VAL A 73 5.52 11.81 10.41
C VAL A 73 4.43 11.15 11.25
N PHE A 74 3.77 10.13 10.69
CA PHE A 74 2.71 9.35 11.30
C PHE A 74 2.96 7.87 11.00
N PRO A 75 3.84 7.21 11.78
CA PRO A 75 4.20 5.81 11.55
C PRO A 75 2.98 4.91 11.64
N PHE A 76 2.79 4.04 10.66
CA PHE A 76 1.70 3.07 10.63
C PHE A 76 2.27 1.66 10.46
N ASP A 77 1.67 0.69 11.12
CA ASP A 77 2.25 -0.65 11.24
C ASP A 77 1.95 -1.55 10.03
N PHE A 78 0.89 -1.21 9.28
CA PHE A 78 0.44 -1.97 8.12
C PHE A 78 -0.39 -1.16 7.13
N VAL A 79 -0.58 -1.72 5.94
CA VAL A 79 -1.43 -1.22 4.86
C VAL A 79 -2.51 -2.27 4.56
N LEU A 80 -3.76 -1.83 4.42
CA LEU A 80 -4.83 -2.65 3.84
C LEU A 80 -4.85 -2.43 2.33
N MET A 81 -4.89 -3.52 1.55
CA MET A 81 -5.10 -3.46 0.11
C MET A 81 -6.49 -4.06 -0.21
N PRO A 82 -7.52 -3.25 -0.47
CA PRO A 82 -8.88 -3.75 -0.68
C PRO A 82 -9.09 -4.55 -1.98
N GLY A 83 -8.08 -4.66 -2.85
CA GLY A 83 -8.14 -5.43 -4.08
C GLY A 83 -7.51 -4.68 -5.24
N ASP A 84 -7.40 -5.38 -6.36
CA ASP A 84 -6.68 -4.95 -7.56
C ASP A 84 -5.22 -4.61 -7.23
N ASN A 85 -4.56 -5.60 -6.64
CA ASN A 85 -3.19 -5.51 -6.17
C ASN A 85 -2.18 -5.54 -7.32
N LEU A 86 -2.50 -6.24 -8.42
CA LEU A 86 -1.69 -6.24 -9.66
C LEU A 86 -2.61 -6.14 -10.89
N TYR A 87 -2.23 -5.30 -11.86
CA TYR A 87 -2.90 -5.22 -13.16
C TYR A 87 -2.08 -5.90 -14.27
N GLY A 88 -2.75 -6.69 -15.10
CA GLY A 88 -2.16 -7.32 -16.28
C GLY A 88 -1.37 -8.58 -15.94
N SER A 89 -0.09 -8.64 -16.34
CA SER A 89 0.77 -9.79 -16.04
C SER A 89 1.11 -9.89 -14.55
N GLU A 90 1.19 -11.12 -14.02
CA GLU A 90 1.46 -11.40 -12.61
C GLU A 90 2.61 -12.40 -12.41
N GLY A 91 3.67 -12.30 -13.22
CA GLY A 91 4.88 -13.09 -13.01
C GLY A 91 5.75 -12.54 -11.88
N PRO A 92 6.81 -13.25 -11.44
CA PRO A 92 7.70 -12.79 -10.38
C PRO A 92 8.30 -11.39 -10.60
N LYS A 93 8.52 -10.99 -11.86
CA LYS A 93 8.98 -9.63 -12.21
C LYS A 93 7.90 -8.57 -12.00
N ASP A 94 6.63 -8.94 -12.14
CA ASP A 94 5.50 -8.04 -11.95
C ASP A 94 5.30 -7.73 -10.48
N TYR A 95 5.37 -8.72 -9.58
CA TYR A 95 5.37 -8.47 -8.12
C TYR A 95 6.49 -7.50 -7.72
N ARG A 96 7.70 -7.70 -8.26
CA ARG A 96 8.81 -6.77 -8.02
C ARG A 96 8.47 -5.35 -8.47
N ARG A 97 8.09 -5.18 -9.75
CA ARG A 97 7.93 -3.86 -10.36
C ARG A 97 6.67 -3.13 -9.94
N LYS A 98 5.61 -3.86 -9.61
CA LYS A 98 4.27 -3.32 -9.33
C LYS A 98 3.96 -3.28 -7.84
N PHE A 99 4.74 -3.94 -7.00
CA PHE A 99 4.53 -3.92 -5.54
C PHE A 99 5.83 -3.67 -4.77
N GLU A 100 6.84 -4.52 -4.92
CA GLU A 100 8.05 -4.46 -4.07
C GLU A 100 8.85 -3.17 -4.27
N GLU A 101 9.06 -2.73 -5.51
CA GLU A 101 9.79 -1.51 -5.85
C GLU A 101 9.01 -0.24 -5.47
N PRO A 102 7.72 -0.05 -5.85
CA PRO A 102 6.94 1.12 -5.42
C PRO A 102 6.88 1.29 -3.91
N PHE A 103 6.66 0.19 -3.17
CA PHE A 103 6.49 0.22 -1.72
C PHE A 103 7.75 -0.11 -0.94
N ALA A 104 8.93 -0.14 -1.59
CA ALA A 104 10.20 -0.51 -0.97
C ALA A 104 10.50 0.24 0.34
N PRO A 105 10.27 1.57 0.45
CA PRO A 105 10.52 2.29 1.71
C PRO A 105 9.67 1.77 2.88
N LEU A 106 8.40 1.45 2.63
CA LEU A 106 7.48 0.93 3.65
C LEU A 106 7.84 -0.52 4.02
N LEU A 107 8.14 -1.36 3.02
CA LEU A 107 8.56 -2.74 3.23
C LEU A 107 9.85 -2.82 4.06
N GLN A 108 10.83 -1.96 3.77
CA GLN A 108 12.08 -1.86 4.53
C GLN A 108 11.86 -1.34 5.96
N ALA A 109 10.85 -0.51 6.18
CA ALA A 109 10.42 -0.08 7.51
C ALA A 109 9.63 -1.17 8.28
N GLY A 110 9.41 -2.35 7.69
CA GLY A 110 8.70 -3.47 8.31
C GLY A 110 7.18 -3.38 8.24
N VAL A 111 6.63 -2.44 7.44
CA VAL A 111 5.20 -2.29 7.23
C VAL A 111 4.66 -3.51 6.48
N LYS A 112 3.63 -4.15 7.05
CA LYS A 112 2.97 -5.30 6.42
C LYS A 112 1.84 -4.86 5.49
N PHE A 113 1.59 -5.60 4.42
CA PHE A 113 0.46 -5.38 3.52
C PHE A 113 -0.52 -6.53 3.66
N TYR A 114 -1.78 -6.24 3.97
CA TYR A 114 -2.86 -7.22 4.09
C TYR A 114 -3.83 -7.01 2.93
N ALA A 115 -3.84 -7.94 1.98
CA ALA A 115 -4.62 -7.79 0.75
C ALA A 115 -5.94 -8.55 0.78
N ALA A 116 -6.93 -8.02 0.07
CA ALA A 116 -8.08 -8.74 -0.46
C ALA A 116 -7.90 -8.89 -1.98
N LEU A 117 -8.74 -9.72 -2.61
CA LEU A 117 -8.73 -9.89 -4.07
C LEU A 117 -9.75 -8.95 -4.73
N GLY A 118 -9.34 -8.29 -5.79
CA GLY A 118 -10.20 -7.57 -6.74
C GLY A 118 -10.53 -8.38 -7.98
N ASN A 119 -11.22 -7.78 -8.95
CA ASN A 119 -11.59 -8.46 -10.19
C ASN A 119 -10.44 -8.55 -11.20
N HIS A 120 -9.36 -7.80 -11.02
CA HIS A 120 -8.16 -7.93 -11.83
C HIS A 120 -7.13 -8.92 -11.28
N ASP A 121 -7.30 -9.37 -10.04
CA ASP A 121 -6.30 -10.19 -9.35
C ASP A 121 -6.42 -11.67 -9.67
N ASN A 122 -5.27 -12.32 -9.88
CA ASN A 122 -5.20 -13.77 -9.87
C ASN A 122 -5.48 -14.34 -8.47
N PRO A 123 -6.38 -15.33 -8.33
CA PRO A 123 -6.58 -16.13 -7.11
C PRO A 123 -5.32 -16.57 -6.36
N ASP A 124 -4.23 -16.83 -7.07
CA ASP A 124 -2.98 -17.34 -6.49
C ASP A 124 -2.17 -16.27 -5.75
N GLN A 125 -2.54 -14.98 -5.87
CA GLN A 125 -1.97 -13.91 -5.04
C GLN A 125 -2.10 -14.20 -3.54
N ARG A 126 -3.08 -15.00 -3.12
CA ARG A 126 -3.22 -15.45 -1.72
C ARG A 126 -2.01 -16.20 -1.17
N PHE A 127 -1.19 -16.78 -2.05
CA PHE A 127 0.06 -17.46 -1.70
C PHE A 127 1.29 -16.55 -1.72
N TYR A 128 1.18 -15.33 -2.25
CA TYR A 128 2.27 -14.37 -2.22
C TYR A 128 2.46 -13.83 -0.80
N LYS A 129 3.60 -14.15 -0.19
CA LYS A 129 3.90 -13.82 1.22
C LYS A 129 3.80 -12.34 1.54
N GLY A 130 4.11 -11.46 0.58
CA GLY A 130 4.06 -10.01 0.78
C GLY A 130 2.66 -9.47 1.08
N PHE A 131 1.60 -10.20 0.71
CA PHE A 131 0.20 -9.80 0.90
C PHE A 131 -0.45 -10.32 2.18
N ASN A 132 0.27 -11.13 2.95
CA ASN A 132 -0.17 -11.61 4.27
C ASN A 132 -1.58 -12.22 4.31
N MET A 133 -2.02 -12.85 3.22
CA MET A 133 -3.35 -13.47 3.09
C MET A 133 -3.44 -14.89 3.67
N GLY A 134 -2.30 -15.48 4.03
CA GLY A 134 -2.26 -16.81 4.65
C GLY A 134 -2.67 -17.98 3.73
N GLY A 135 -2.76 -17.76 2.41
CA GLY A 135 -3.26 -18.77 1.47
C GLY A 135 -4.78 -18.78 1.31
N GLU A 136 -5.50 -17.89 2.01
CA GLU A 136 -6.96 -17.81 2.02
C GLU A 136 -7.48 -16.67 1.14
N ARG A 137 -8.70 -16.82 0.61
CA ARG A 137 -9.36 -15.77 -0.20
C ARG A 137 -10.04 -14.71 0.66
N TYR A 138 -10.51 -15.11 1.83
CA TYR A 138 -11.12 -14.29 2.86
C TYR A 138 -10.56 -14.73 4.20
N TYR A 139 -10.30 -13.77 5.09
CA TYR A 139 -9.63 -14.04 6.36
C TYR A 139 -9.85 -12.90 7.35
N ALA A 140 -9.60 -13.18 8.62
CA ALA A 140 -9.65 -12.18 9.68
C ALA A 140 -8.33 -12.11 10.45
N PHE A 141 -8.01 -10.93 10.97
CA PHE A 141 -6.87 -10.74 11.86
C PHE A 141 -7.12 -9.59 12.84
N ASP A 142 -6.42 -9.62 13.98
CA ASP A 142 -6.59 -8.63 15.03
C ASP A 142 -5.40 -7.68 15.15
N LYS A 143 -5.68 -6.41 15.47
CA LYS A 143 -4.69 -5.42 15.92
C LYS A 143 -5.26 -4.61 17.09
N GLY A 144 -4.78 -4.94 18.30
CA GLY A 144 -5.29 -4.34 19.52
C GLY A 144 -6.81 -4.56 19.67
N PRO A 145 -7.62 -3.50 19.81
CA PRO A 145 -9.06 -3.61 20.02
C PRO A 145 -9.86 -3.76 18.70
N ILE A 146 -9.20 -3.95 17.56
CA ILE A 146 -9.81 -3.98 16.22
C ILE A 146 -9.66 -5.36 15.59
N GLN A 147 -10.76 -5.92 15.08
CA GLN A 147 -10.75 -7.03 14.13
C GLN A 147 -10.82 -6.47 12.70
N PHE A 148 -9.95 -6.95 11.83
CA PHE A 148 -9.96 -6.68 10.40
C PHE A 148 -10.44 -7.92 9.66
N ILE A 149 -11.32 -7.76 8.68
CA ILE A 149 -11.94 -8.85 7.92
C ILE A 149 -11.78 -8.54 6.43
N ALA A 150 -11.00 -9.37 5.73
CA ALA A 150 -10.84 -9.31 4.29
C ALA A 150 -11.89 -10.20 3.63
N LEU A 151 -12.62 -9.66 2.66
CA LEU A 151 -13.55 -10.45 1.84
C LEU A 151 -13.13 -10.46 0.37
N ASP A 152 -13.35 -11.60 -0.28
CA ASP A 152 -13.32 -11.71 -1.72
C ASP A 152 -14.70 -11.37 -2.28
N SER A 153 -14.85 -10.10 -2.62
CA SER A 153 -16.07 -9.58 -3.24
C SER A 153 -16.25 -9.98 -4.71
N THR A 154 -15.19 -10.44 -5.39
CA THR A 154 -15.27 -10.88 -6.80
C THR A 154 -15.99 -12.23 -6.88
N TYR A 155 -15.71 -13.13 -5.94
CA TYR A 155 -16.31 -14.46 -5.86
C TYR A 155 -16.96 -14.72 -4.51
N MET A 156 -17.95 -13.87 -4.17
CA MET A 156 -18.75 -14.07 -2.96
C MET A 156 -19.56 -15.37 -3.04
N SER A 157 -19.42 -16.24 -2.03
CA SER A 157 -20.10 -17.53 -1.96
C SER A 157 -20.95 -17.64 -0.69
N PRO A 158 -21.94 -18.54 -0.63
CA PRO A 158 -22.71 -18.80 0.58
C PRO A 158 -21.83 -19.15 1.78
N GLU A 159 -20.76 -19.93 1.58
CA GLU A 159 -19.82 -20.32 2.63
C GLU A 159 -19.06 -19.11 3.18
N GLN A 160 -18.63 -18.18 2.31
CA GLN A 160 -17.98 -16.94 2.73
C GLN A 160 -18.96 -16.04 3.51
N LEU A 161 -20.24 -15.98 3.09
CA LEU A 161 -21.27 -15.22 3.79
C LEU A 161 -21.55 -15.78 5.18
N GLU A 162 -21.71 -17.10 5.29
CA GLU A 162 -21.88 -17.77 6.58
C GLU A 162 -20.65 -17.55 7.48
N TRP A 163 -19.45 -17.71 6.93
CA TRP A 163 -18.21 -17.46 7.66
C TRP A 163 -18.11 -16.04 8.21
N VAL A 164 -18.39 -14.99 7.41
CA VAL A 164 -18.30 -13.61 7.92
C VAL A 164 -19.39 -13.30 8.94
N GLU A 165 -20.58 -13.89 8.81
CA GLU A 165 -21.62 -13.78 9.83
C GLU A 165 -21.17 -14.38 11.16
N GLU A 166 -20.53 -15.54 11.14
CA GLU A 166 -19.99 -16.20 12.32
C GLU A 166 -18.85 -15.40 12.95
N GLU A 167 -17.90 -14.91 12.15
CA GLU A 167 -16.82 -14.02 12.61
C GLU A 167 -17.36 -12.78 13.33
N LEU A 168 -18.37 -12.14 12.74
CA LEU A 168 -18.98 -10.95 13.32
C LEU A 168 -19.77 -11.25 14.60
N LYS A 169 -20.51 -12.36 14.64
CA LYS A 169 -21.27 -12.80 15.83
C LYS A 169 -20.33 -13.21 16.98
N GLY A 170 -19.21 -13.85 16.67
CA GLY A 170 -18.23 -14.34 17.65
C GLY A 170 -17.27 -13.27 18.18
N SER A 171 -17.14 -12.14 17.50
CA SER A 171 -16.12 -11.13 17.80
C SER A 171 -16.45 -10.27 19.01
N THR A 172 -15.57 -10.32 20.02
CA THR A 172 -15.59 -9.44 21.20
C THR A 172 -14.80 -8.14 21.02
N LYS A 173 -14.21 -7.92 19.83
CA LYS A 173 -13.43 -6.71 19.55
C LYS A 173 -14.31 -5.47 19.53
N LEU A 174 -13.76 -4.36 20.04
CA LEU A 174 -14.46 -3.08 20.12
C LEU A 174 -14.80 -2.54 18.74
N TRP A 175 -13.88 -2.70 17.79
CA TRP A 175 -14.05 -2.28 16.40
C TRP A 175 -13.95 -3.49 15.47
N LYS A 176 -14.74 -3.47 14.41
CA LYS A 176 -14.66 -4.41 13.29
C LYS A 176 -14.52 -3.57 12.01
N ILE A 177 -13.50 -3.85 11.21
CA ILE A 177 -13.24 -3.19 9.94
C ILE A 177 -13.25 -4.26 8.85
N VAL A 178 -14.25 -4.18 7.97
CA VAL A 178 -14.35 -5.07 6.81
C VAL A 178 -13.81 -4.35 5.59
N PHE A 179 -12.99 -5.02 4.78
CA PHE A 179 -12.42 -4.46 3.55
C PHE A 179 -12.49 -5.46 2.40
N PHE A 180 -12.80 -4.94 1.21
CA PHE A 180 -13.02 -5.68 -0.03
C PHE A 180 -13.06 -4.71 -1.22
N HIS A 181 -13.04 -5.26 -2.44
CA HIS A 181 -12.82 -4.48 -3.65
C HIS A 181 -14.07 -3.74 -4.13
N HIS A 182 -15.19 -4.45 -4.32
CA HIS A 182 -16.40 -3.88 -4.91
C HIS A 182 -17.24 -3.15 -3.85
N PRO A 183 -17.36 -1.81 -3.88
CA PRO A 183 -18.03 -1.06 -2.82
C PRO A 183 -19.54 -1.34 -2.77
N LEU A 184 -20.11 -1.46 -1.57
CA LEU A 184 -21.57 -1.63 -1.38
C LEU A 184 -22.36 -0.38 -1.76
N TYR A 185 -21.73 0.80 -1.67
CA TYR A 185 -22.32 2.09 -1.99
C TYR A 185 -21.35 2.89 -2.86
N SER A 186 -21.86 3.43 -3.95
CA SER A 186 -21.08 4.26 -4.87
C SER A 186 -21.97 5.28 -5.57
N SER A 187 -21.42 6.49 -5.77
CA SER A 187 -21.98 7.52 -6.66
C SER A 187 -21.25 7.60 -8.00
N GLY A 188 -20.33 6.68 -8.28
CA GLY A 188 -19.60 6.57 -9.55
C GLY A 188 -20.46 5.91 -10.62
N GLY A 189 -20.36 6.40 -11.86
CA GLY A 189 -21.13 5.87 -12.99
C GLY A 189 -20.58 4.59 -13.62
N ARG A 190 -19.41 4.12 -13.18
CA ARG A 190 -18.74 2.89 -13.64
C ARG A 190 -17.94 2.29 -12.49
N HIS A 191 -17.91 0.95 -12.46
CA HIS A 191 -17.10 0.09 -11.62
C HIS A 191 -16.38 -0.89 -12.51
#